data_AF-A0A842WLY9-F1
#
_entry.id   AF-A0A842WLY9-F1
#
_cell.length_a   1.000
_cell.length_b   1.000
_cell.length_c   1.000
_cell.angle_alpha   90.00
_cell.angle_beta   90.00
_cell.angle_gamma   90.00
#
_symmetry.space_group_name_H-M   'P 1'
#
loop_
_entity.id
_entity.type
_entity.pdbx_description
1 polymer ?
#
loop_
_entity_poly.entity_id
_entity_poly.type
_entity_poly.pdbx_seq_one_letter_code
_entity_poly.pdbx_strand_id
1 'polypeptide(L)'
;MGERYSVDVKKVRKIQESINSAIFAGNKNALVGHYAGTIPFKGEKLAMHTDGVGTKVLVADELEKYDTVGIDAIAMNVNDIICIGAKPLAGVDYLAVAKEDEYLIGQVMKGLVKGAKESDISIVGGETAIMGNVIHGKKRPFDLAFTALGVVEKYITGSAIRNGDVLVSLGSSGLHSNGYTLARKVLPMKKWGKKMLAPTKIYVKPVLEMIRKSKVHGLAHITGGAFSKLTRLNKKLGFFIDNPVRPAPIFNALWDHVEDEKHMYRTFNMGTGMVVAVPAKEESSILRIAKKHKVKAQVIGSVIKEKGVYLGDGTRLDYQL
;
A
#
# COMPACT_ATOMS: atom_id res chain seq x y z
N MET A 1 28.40 18.21 -0.26
CA MET A 1 27.24 18.53 -1.14
C MET A 1 26.44 17.25 -1.32
N GLY A 2 25.32 17.11 -0.61
CA GLY A 2 24.52 15.88 -0.64
C GLY A 2 23.75 15.75 -1.94
N GLU A 3 23.96 14.66 -2.68
CA GLU A 3 23.08 14.30 -3.79
C GLU A 3 21.64 14.17 -3.26
N ARG A 4 20.75 15.05 -3.73
CA ARG A 4 19.31 14.98 -3.43
C ARG A 4 18.72 13.78 -4.14
N TYR A 5 18.70 12.64 -3.46
CA TYR A 5 18.05 11.44 -3.96
C TYR A 5 16.54 11.53 -3.75
N SER A 6 15.85 12.10 -4.73
CA SER A 6 14.43 11.86 -4.89
C SER A 6 14.25 10.87 -6.04
N VAL A 7 13.48 9.80 -5.83
CA VAL A 7 12.85 9.12 -6.97
C VAL A 7 11.98 10.18 -7.62
N ASP A 8 12.20 10.48 -8.89
CA ASP A 8 11.37 11.43 -9.62
C ASP A 8 9.97 10.80 -9.83
N VAL A 9 9.12 10.97 -8.82
CA VAL A 9 7.75 10.44 -8.79
C VAL A 9 6.96 10.93 -10.00
N LYS A 10 7.26 12.12 -10.54
CA LYS A 10 6.62 12.63 -11.75
C LYS A 10 7.02 11.80 -12.98
N LYS A 11 8.31 11.47 -13.15
CA LYS A 11 8.77 10.58 -14.23
C LYS A 11 8.18 9.18 -14.13
N VAL A 12 8.21 8.56 -12.95
CA VAL A 12 7.64 7.22 -12.74
C VAL A 12 6.15 7.21 -13.06
N ARG A 13 5.41 8.21 -12.60
CA ARG A 13 3.98 8.34 -12.89
C ARG A 13 3.70 8.55 -14.38
N LYS A 14 4.52 9.37 -15.06
CA LYS A 14 4.40 9.57 -16.52
C LYS A 14 4.64 8.26 -17.29
N ILE A 15 5.61 7.45 -16.89
CA ILE A 15 5.85 6.12 -17.47
C ILE A 15 4.64 5.21 -17.23
N GLN A 16 4.09 5.18 -16.01
CA GLN A 16 2.89 4.39 -15.69
C GLN A 16 1.67 4.84 -16.50
N GLU A 17 1.46 6.15 -16.67
CA GLU A 17 0.37 6.71 -17.48
C GLU A 17 0.53 6.33 -18.97
N SER A 18 1.75 6.36 -19.51
CA SER A 18 2.04 5.92 -20.88
C SER A 18 1.81 4.42 -21.07
N ILE A 19 2.28 3.58 -20.15
CA ILE A 19 2.07 2.13 -20.18
C ILE A 19 0.57 1.81 -20.10
N ASN A 20 -0.14 2.45 -19.18
CA ASN A 20 -1.58 2.25 -19.05
C ASN A 20 -2.33 2.67 -20.33
N SER A 21 -1.96 3.80 -20.93
CA SER A 21 -2.59 4.27 -22.16
C SER A 21 -2.33 3.31 -23.34
N ALA A 22 -1.13 2.72 -23.44
CA ALA A 22 -0.79 1.78 -24.50
C ALA A 22 -1.44 0.40 -24.33
N ILE A 23 -1.40 -0.17 -23.12
CA ILE A 23 -1.90 -1.52 -22.84
C ILE A 23 -3.43 -1.56 -22.79
N PHE A 24 -4.08 -0.50 -22.30
CA PHE A 24 -5.53 -0.49 -22.07
C PHE A 24 -6.34 0.25 -23.14
N ALA A 25 -5.71 0.72 -24.22
CA ALA A 25 -6.39 1.23 -25.41
C ALA A 25 -7.21 0.11 -26.08
N GLY A 26 -8.44 -0.11 -25.62
CA GLY A 26 -9.38 -1.09 -26.19
C GLY A 26 -10.30 -1.78 -25.18
N ASN A 27 -9.99 -1.75 -23.87
CA ASN A 27 -10.74 -2.50 -22.86
C ASN A 27 -11.94 -1.72 -22.30
N LYS A 28 -13.04 -1.66 -23.05
CA LYS A 28 -14.25 -0.89 -22.68
C LYS A 28 -15.01 -1.42 -21.45
N ASN A 29 -14.76 -2.65 -21.02
CA ASN A 29 -15.49 -3.33 -19.93
C ASN A 29 -14.64 -3.55 -18.65
N ALA A 30 -13.45 -2.95 -18.56
CA ALA A 30 -12.54 -3.10 -17.43
C ALA A 30 -12.44 -1.79 -16.62
N LEU A 31 -12.39 -1.90 -15.28
CA LEU A 31 -11.90 -0.79 -14.45
C LEU A 31 -10.37 -0.77 -14.57
N VAL A 32 -9.82 0.34 -15.04
CA VAL A 32 -8.38 0.52 -15.29
C VAL A 32 -7.90 1.81 -14.61
N GLY A 33 -6.68 1.81 -14.08
CA GLY A 33 -6.05 2.99 -13.50
C GLY A 33 -6.50 3.35 -12.07
N HIS A 34 -7.17 2.41 -11.38
CA HIS A 34 -7.45 2.50 -9.95
C HIS A 34 -6.42 1.70 -9.13
N TYR A 35 -6.73 1.29 -7.89
CA TYR A 35 -5.89 0.38 -7.10
C TYR A 35 -5.76 -1.02 -7.73
N ALA A 36 -6.71 -1.46 -8.56
CA ALA A 36 -6.64 -2.76 -9.23
C ALA A 36 -7.32 -2.71 -10.62
N GLY A 37 -6.93 -3.63 -11.49
CA GLY A 37 -7.58 -3.86 -12.78
C GLY A 37 -8.68 -4.90 -12.64
N THR A 38 -9.76 -4.82 -13.42
CA THR A 38 -10.84 -5.83 -13.36
C THR A 38 -11.35 -6.32 -14.69
N ILE A 39 -11.81 -7.57 -14.76
CA ILE A 39 -12.51 -8.15 -15.91
C ILE A 39 -13.88 -8.73 -15.51
N PRO A 40 -14.91 -8.67 -16.36
CA PRO A 40 -16.18 -9.37 -16.13
C PRO A 40 -15.99 -10.90 -16.12
N PHE A 41 -16.69 -11.61 -15.23
CA PHE A 41 -16.65 -13.06 -15.13
C PHE A 41 -17.99 -13.62 -14.64
N LYS A 42 -18.77 -14.25 -15.55
CA LYS A 42 -20.02 -14.97 -15.22
C LYS A 42 -20.97 -14.24 -14.24
N GLY A 43 -21.20 -12.94 -14.46
CA GLY A 43 -22.09 -12.13 -13.61
C GLY A 43 -21.42 -11.45 -12.42
N GLU A 44 -20.17 -11.82 -12.13
CA GLU A 44 -19.29 -11.15 -11.18
C GLU A 44 -18.18 -10.38 -11.91
N LYS A 45 -17.28 -9.77 -11.14
CA LYS A 45 -16.10 -9.06 -11.65
C LYS A 45 -14.87 -9.56 -10.92
N LEU A 46 -13.86 -9.97 -11.66
CA LEU A 46 -12.56 -10.36 -11.10
C LEU A 46 -11.67 -9.14 -11.00
N ALA A 47 -11.04 -8.94 -9.86
CA ALA A 47 -10.01 -7.94 -9.63
C ALA A 47 -8.64 -8.60 -9.57
N MET A 48 -7.66 -8.00 -10.25
CA MET A 48 -6.28 -8.43 -10.22
C MET A 48 -5.35 -7.25 -9.92
N HIS A 49 -4.34 -7.53 -9.12
CA HIS A 49 -3.25 -6.60 -8.85
C HIS A 49 -1.94 -7.38 -8.75
N THR A 50 -0.86 -6.81 -9.28
CA THR A 50 0.50 -7.31 -9.11
C THR A 50 1.37 -6.21 -8.54
N ASP A 51 2.14 -6.55 -7.51
CA ASP A 51 3.10 -5.66 -6.86
C ASP A 51 4.20 -6.49 -6.19
N GLY A 52 5.34 -5.85 -5.97
CA GLY A 52 6.50 -6.43 -5.31
C GLY A 52 6.78 -5.85 -3.93
N VAL A 53 7.77 -6.42 -3.26
CA VAL A 53 8.25 -5.92 -1.96
C VAL A 53 9.02 -4.59 -2.12
N GLY A 54 9.70 -4.40 -3.26
CA GLY A 54 10.54 -3.24 -3.53
C GLY A 54 11.84 -3.25 -2.71
N THR A 55 12.47 -2.09 -2.54
CA THR A 55 13.83 -1.98 -1.95
C THR A 55 13.93 -2.36 -0.46
N LYS A 56 12.82 -2.77 0.16
CA LYS A 56 12.80 -3.43 1.47
C LYS A 56 13.56 -4.78 1.46
N VAL A 57 13.60 -5.49 0.32
CA VAL A 57 14.40 -6.74 0.18
C VAL A 57 15.88 -6.52 0.50
N LEU A 58 16.41 -5.32 0.26
CA LEU A 58 17.79 -4.99 0.57
C LEU A 58 18.06 -4.84 2.08
N VAL A 59 17.02 -4.49 2.87
CA VAL A 59 17.12 -4.50 4.35
C VAL A 59 17.07 -5.92 4.86
N ALA A 60 16.20 -6.75 4.28
CA ALA A 60 16.10 -8.17 4.59
C ALA A 60 17.43 -8.88 4.32
N ASP A 61 18.06 -8.58 3.17
CA ASP A 61 19.38 -9.08 2.80
C ASP A 61 20.48 -8.65 3.78
N GLU A 62 20.55 -7.36 4.11
CA GLU A 62 21.57 -6.85 5.01
C GLU A 62 21.50 -7.46 6.42
N LEU A 63 20.29 -7.70 6.91
CA LEU A 63 20.03 -8.30 8.22
C LEU A 63 19.90 -9.82 8.22
N GLU A 64 19.95 -10.46 7.05
CA GLU A 64 19.74 -11.91 6.86
C GLU A 64 18.41 -12.40 7.48
N LYS A 65 17.36 -11.59 7.33
CA LYS A 65 16.01 -11.87 7.82
C LYS A 65 14.99 -11.74 6.71
N TYR A 66 14.51 -12.89 6.25
CA TYR A 66 13.66 -13.01 5.05
C TYR A 66 12.25 -13.55 5.36
N ASP A 67 11.98 -13.98 6.59
CA ASP A 67 10.74 -14.63 7.01
C ASP A 67 9.50 -13.72 7.03
N THR A 68 9.69 -12.41 6.82
CA THR A 68 8.60 -11.43 6.81
C THR A 68 8.29 -10.87 5.42
N VAL A 69 9.21 -10.97 4.45
CA VAL A 69 9.05 -10.29 3.14
C VAL A 69 7.93 -10.90 2.29
N GLY A 70 7.61 -12.19 2.49
CA GLY A 70 6.43 -12.80 1.88
C GLY A 70 5.11 -12.22 2.38
N ILE A 71 5.05 -11.76 3.65
CA ILE A 71 3.89 -11.05 4.19
C ILE A 71 3.75 -9.70 3.49
N ASP A 72 4.87 -9.00 3.29
CA ASP A 72 4.89 -7.71 2.59
C ASP A 72 4.37 -7.85 1.15
N ALA A 73 4.85 -8.85 0.39
CA ALA A 73 4.43 -9.10 -0.99
C ALA A 73 2.91 -9.31 -1.09
N ILE A 74 2.35 -10.17 -0.22
CA ILE A 74 0.90 -10.41 -0.18
C ILE A 74 0.16 -9.14 0.23
N ALA A 75 0.59 -8.48 1.30
CA ALA A 75 -0.08 -7.32 1.86
C ALA A 75 -0.21 -6.17 0.84
N MET A 76 0.84 -5.91 0.05
CA MET A 76 0.82 -4.88 -1.00
C MET A 76 -0.32 -5.12 -1.99
N ASN A 77 -0.52 -6.37 -2.39
CA ASN A 77 -1.52 -6.76 -3.39
C ASN A 77 -2.94 -6.84 -2.83
N VAL A 78 -3.13 -7.56 -1.73
CA VAL A 78 -4.46 -7.77 -1.15
C VAL A 78 -5.06 -6.47 -0.61
N ASN A 79 -4.24 -5.56 -0.08
CA ASN A 79 -4.70 -4.27 0.41
C ASN A 79 -5.13 -3.34 -0.74
N ASP A 80 -4.56 -3.47 -1.94
CA ASP A 80 -4.95 -2.68 -3.11
C ASP A 80 -6.27 -3.18 -3.71
N ILE A 81 -6.47 -4.50 -3.84
CA ILE A 81 -7.74 -5.02 -4.39
C ILE A 81 -8.93 -4.79 -3.44
N ILE A 82 -8.74 -4.82 -2.11
CA ILE A 82 -9.84 -4.49 -1.18
C ILE A 82 -10.24 -3.02 -1.26
N CYS A 83 -9.40 -2.11 -1.76
CA CYS A 83 -9.78 -0.71 -1.95
C CYS A 83 -10.91 -0.51 -2.95
N ILE A 84 -11.14 -1.46 -3.86
CA ILE A 84 -12.29 -1.45 -4.77
C ILE A 84 -13.45 -2.33 -4.29
N GLY A 85 -13.35 -2.86 -3.08
CA GLY A 85 -14.33 -3.79 -2.49
C GLY A 85 -14.14 -5.24 -2.89
N ALA A 86 -12.99 -5.62 -3.48
CA ALA A 86 -12.73 -7.01 -3.83
C ALA A 86 -12.50 -7.86 -2.58
N LYS A 87 -13.13 -9.05 -2.52
CA LYS A 87 -12.72 -10.11 -1.60
C LYS A 87 -11.56 -10.87 -2.25
N PRO A 88 -10.36 -10.90 -1.64
CA PRO A 88 -9.25 -11.73 -2.13
C PRO A 88 -9.66 -13.22 -2.17
N LEU A 89 -9.19 -13.95 -3.19
CA LEU A 89 -9.53 -15.36 -3.41
C LEU A 89 -8.27 -16.22 -3.57
N ALA A 90 -7.41 -15.84 -4.52
CA ALA A 90 -6.23 -16.61 -4.88
C ALA A 90 -5.07 -15.69 -5.23
N GLY A 91 -3.87 -16.25 -5.34
CA GLY A 91 -2.73 -15.54 -5.91
C GLY A 91 -1.59 -16.46 -6.28
N VAL A 92 -0.61 -15.87 -6.96
CA VAL A 92 0.64 -16.53 -7.36
C VAL A 92 1.82 -15.64 -7.04
N ASP A 93 2.95 -16.25 -6.68
CA ASP A 93 4.22 -15.55 -6.43
C ASP A 93 5.23 -15.75 -7.58
N TYR A 94 6.13 -14.78 -7.72
CA TYR A 94 7.30 -14.88 -8.58
C TYR A 94 8.52 -14.47 -7.75
N LEU A 95 9.41 -15.44 -7.49
CA LEU A 95 10.64 -15.27 -6.73
C LEU A 95 11.84 -15.38 -7.68
N ALA A 96 12.61 -14.31 -7.84
CA ALA A 96 13.86 -14.34 -8.58
C ALA A 96 15.05 -14.30 -7.62
N VAL A 97 15.98 -15.25 -7.75
CA VAL A 97 17.18 -15.36 -6.92
C VAL A 97 18.44 -15.36 -7.80
N ALA A 98 19.58 -14.94 -7.26
CA ALA A 98 20.83 -14.95 -8.04
C ALA A 98 21.42 -16.36 -8.25
N LYS A 99 21.15 -17.30 -7.35
CA LYS A 99 21.66 -18.68 -7.35
C LYS A 99 20.73 -19.57 -6.52
N GLU A 100 20.96 -20.88 -6.55
CA GLU A 100 20.27 -21.83 -5.68
C GLU A 100 20.46 -21.46 -4.20
N ASP A 101 19.34 -21.29 -3.47
CA ASP A 101 19.36 -20.87 -2.07
C ASP A 101 18.13 -21.39 -1.29
N GLU A 102 18.22 -22.63 -0.81
CA GLU A 102 17.13 -23.28 -0.06
C GLU A 102 16.76 -22.53 1.22
N TYR A 103 17.75 -21.94 1.90
CA TYR A 103 17.52 -21.20 3.14
C TYR A 103 16.67 -19.96 2.87
N LEU A 104 17.07 -19.12 1.91
CA LEU A 104 16.32 -17.94 1.52
C LEU A 104 14.89 -18.30 1.10
N ILE A 105 14.75 -19.27 0.19
CA ILE A 105 13.45 -19.72 -0.32
C ILE A 105 12.58 -20.18 0.85
N GLY A 106 13.10 -21.04 1.73
CA GLY A 106 12.37 -21.54 2.88
C GLY A 106 11.91 -20.42 3.85
N GLN A 107 12.70 -19.35 4.02
CA GLN A 107 12.27 -18.20 4.82
C GLN A 107 11.20 -17.37 4.10
N VAL A 108 11.36 -17.07 2.82
CA VAL A 108 10.36 -16.31 2.03
C VAL A 108 9.01 -17.03 2.05
N MET A 109 9.02 -18.36 1.88
CA MET A 109 7.82 -19.20 1.93
C MET A 109 7.10 -19.15 3.28
N LYS A 110 7.83 -19.10 4.41
CA LYS A 110 7.19 -18.88 5.73
C LYS A 110 6.42 -17.57 5.78
N GLY A 111 6.98 -16.52 5.20
CA GLY A 111 6.31 -15.23 5.08
C GLY A 111 5.05 -15.28 4.21
N LEU A 112 5.13 -15.93 3.05
CA LEU A 112 4.01 -16.11 2.12
C LEU A 112 2.86 -16.90 2.77
N VAL A 113 3.17 -18.04 3.41
CA VAL A 113 2.17 -18.86 4.12
C VAL A 113 1.47 -18.06 5.22
N LYS A 114 2.23 -17.27 5.99
CA LYS A 114 1.66 -16.44 7.04
C LYS A 114 0.78 -15.32 6.47
N GLY A 115 1.25 -14.63 5.44
CA GLY A 115 0.47 -13.59 4.75
C GLY A 115 -0.82 -14.15 4.15
N ALA A 116 -0.77 -15.31 3.50
CA ALA A 116 -1.93 -15.97 2.91
C ALA A 116 -3.01 -16.29 3.96
N LYS A 117 -2.59 -16.83 5.11
CA LYS A 117 -3.49 -17.12 6.25
C LYS A 117 -4.11 -15.86 6.84
N GLU A 118 -3.37 -14.76 6.93
CA GLU A 118 -3.88 -13.48 7.42
C GLU A 118 -4.88 -12.85 6.44
N SER A 119 -4.64 -13.01 5.14
CA SER A 119 -5.46 -12.49 4.04
C SER A 119 -6.65 -13.37 3.64
N ASP A 120 -6.73 -14.62 4.12
CA ASP A 120 -7.74 -15.60 3.70
C ASP A 120 -7.68 -15.89 2.19
N ILE A 121 -6.47 -16.05 1.64
CA ILE A 121 -6.23 -16.37 0.23
C ILE A 121 -5.57 -17.73 0.06
N SER A 122 -5.79 -18.36 -1.09
CA SER A 122 -5.04 -19.54 -1.53
C SER A 122 -3.89 -19.14 -2.46
N ILE A 123 -2.66 -19.53 -2.13
CA ILE A 123 -1.56 -19.47 -3.09
C ILE A 123 -1.69 -20.71 -3.97
N VAL A 124 -2.06 -20.51 -5.23
CA VAL A 124 -2.43 -21.62 -6.14
C VAL A 124 -1.29 -22.05 -7.07
N GLY A 125 -0.20 -21.30 -7.06
CA GLY A 125 0.99 -21.56 -7.84
C GLY A 125 2.02 -20.46 -7.61
N GLY A 126 3.18 -20.62 -8.21
CA GLY A 126 4.26 -19.66 -8.16
C GLY A 126 5.42 -20.14 -9.01
N GLU A 127 6.41 -19.28 -9.20
CA GLU A 127 7.61 -19.59 -9.97
C GLU A 127 8.87 -19.14 -9.24
N THR A 128 9.94 -19.94 -9.32
CA THR A 128 11.25 -19.58 -8.76
C THR A 128 12.30 -19.57 -9.87
N ALA A 129 12.78 -18.38 -10.22
CA ALA A 129 13.75 -18.17 -11.27
C ALA A 129 15.16 -17.95 -10.71
N ILE A 130 16.15 -18.67 -11.25
CA ILE A 130 17.58 -18.46 -10.94
C ILE A 130 18.19 -17.59 -12.03
N MET A 131 18.54 -16.35 -11.68
CA MET A 131 18.91 -15.30 -12.63
C MET A 131 20.18 -14.56 -12.18
N GLY A 132 21.31 -15.27 -12.05
CA GLY A 132 22.56 -14.71 -11.51
C GLY A 132 23.17 -13.51 -12.26
N ASN A 133 22.87 -13.37 -13.55
CA ASN A 133 23.31 -12.23 -14.36
C ASN A 133 22.35 -11.02 -14.30
N VAL A 134 21.23 -11.13 -13.57
CA VAL A 134 20.19 -10.09 -13.47
C VAL A 134 20.00 -9.67 -12.01
N ILE A 135 19.95 -10.62 -11.10
CA ILE A 135 19.74 -10.38 -9.68
C ILE A 135 21.09 -10.14 -9.01
N HIS A 136 21.31 -8.90 -8.57
CA HIS A 136 22.53 -8.48 -7.90
C HIS A 136 22.25 -7.92 -6.51
N GLY A 137 23.22 -8.08 -5.61
CA GLY A 137 23.19 -7.51 -4.27
C GLY A 137 24.29 -8.11 -3.40
N LYS A 138 24.09 -8.13 -2.08
CA LYS A 138 25.18 -8.45 -1.14
C LYS A 138 25.22 -9.93 -0.79
N LYS A 139 24.33 -10.39 0.08
CA LYS A 139 24.47 -11.72 0.71
C LYS A 139 23.68 -12.79 -0.05
N ARG A 140 22.37 -12.60 -0.14
CA ARG A 140 21.39 -13.46 -0.82
C ARG A 140 20.40 -12.57 -1.58
N PRO A 141 20.84 -11.91 -2.68
CA PRO A 141 19.98 -11.00 -3.42
C PRO A 141 18.82 -11.72 -4.09
N PHE A 142 17.64 -11.09 -4.03
CA PHE A 142 16.41 -11.61 -4.60
C PHE A 142 15.43 -10.49 -4.90
N ASP A 143 14.45 -10.78 -5.75
CA ASP A 143 13.23 -10.00 -5.92
C ASP A 143 12.01 -10.90 -5.69
N LEU A 144 10.94 -10.32 -5.15
CA LEU A 144 9.70 -11.04 -4.86
C LEU A 144 8.52 -10.19 -5.30
N ALA A 145 7.77 -10.74 -6.25
CA ALA A 145 6.48 -10.22 -6.69
C ALA A 145 5.36 -11.20 -6.30
N PHE A 146 4.17 -10.64 -6.10
CA PHE A 146 2.95 -11.41 -5.90
C PHE A 146 1.86 -10.83 -6.78
N THR A 147 0.96 -11.67 -7.26
CA THR A 147 -0.27 -11.26 -7.94
C THR A 147 -1.46 -11.79 -7.15
N ALA A 148 -2.35 -10.90 -6.73
CA ALA A 148 -3.61 -11.28 -6.08
C ALA A 148 -4.77 -11.22 -7.07
N LEU A 149 -5.66 -12.21 -6.96
CA LEU A 149 -6.96 -12.30 -7.60
C LEU A 149 -8.05 -12.17 -6.53
N GLY A 150 -9.08 -11.39 -6.81
CA GLY A 150 -10.26 -11.29 -5.96
C GLY A 150 -11.54 -11.14 -6.75
N VAL A 151 -12.67 -11.27 -6.06
CA VAL A 151 -14.02 -11.13 -6.63
C VAL A 151 -14.65 -9.85 -6.10
N VAL A 152 -15.29 -9.08 -6.97
CA VAL A 152 -16.00 -7.85 -6.62
C VAL A 152 -17.47 -7.95 -7.04
N GLU A 153 -18.37 -7.92 -6.08
CA GLU A 153 -19.81 -7.78 -6.34
C GLU A 153 -20.16 -6.33 -6.69
N LYS A 154 -19.72 -5.39 -5.84
CA LYS A 154 -20.02 -3.96 -5.96
C LYS A 154 -18.74 -3.14 -5.78
N TYR A 155 -18.48 -2.28 -6.76
CA TYR A 155 -17.30 -1.42 -6.70
C TYR A 155 -17.43 -0.32 -5.65
N ILE A 156 -16.31 -0.09 -4.97
CA ILE A 156 -16.05 1.12 -4.19
C ILE A 156 -15.03 1.95 -4.97
N THR A 157 -15.51 2.93 -5.74
CA THR A 157 -14.65 3.77 -6.59
C THR A 157 -14.39 5.17 -6.03
N GLY A 158 -14.97 5.51 -4.88
CA GLY A 158 -14.97 6.89 -4.38
C GLY A 158 -16.03 7.80 -5.00
N SER A 159 -16.81 7.33 -5.97
CA SER A 159 -17.90 8.11 -6.60
C SER A 159 -19.01 8.50 -5.62
N ALA A 160 -19.18 7.74 -4.54
CA ALA A 160 -20.16 8.01 -3.49
C ALA A 160 -19.69 9.08 -2.50
N ILE A 161 -18.41 9.48 -2.53
CA ILE A 161 -17.83 10.45 -1.61
C ILE A 161 -18.52 11.81 -1.75
N ARG A 162 -18.78 12.46 -0.61
CA ARG A 162 -19.43 13.77 -0.49
C ARG A 162 -18.65 14.67 0.45
N ASN A 163 -18.82 15.98 0.29
CA ASN A 163 -18.35 16.97 1.26
C ASN A 163 -18.93 16.66 2.65
N GLY A 164 -18.08 16.66 3.68
CA GLY A 164 -18.45 16.31 5.05
C GLY A 164 -18.35 14.82 5.38
N ASP A 165 -18.00 13.95 4.43
CA ASP A 165 -17.57 12.60 4.77
C ASP A 165 -16.32 12.66 5.66
N VAL A 166 -16.25 11.80 6.67
CA VAL A 166 -15.11 11.72 7.58
C VAL A 166 -14.06 10.76 7.03
N LEU A 167 -12.80 11.06 7.32
CA LEU A 167 -11.65 10.24 6.98
C LEU A 167 -11.17 9.51 8.22
N VAL A 168 -11.30 8.18 8.24
CA VAL A 168 -10.83 7.33 9.33
C VAL A 168 -9.54 6.64 8.91
N SER A 169 -8.46 6.81 9.67
CA SER A 169 -7.20 6.08 9.44
C SER A 169 -7.26 4.67 10.04
N LEU A 170 -6.58 3.73 9.38
CA LEU A 170 -6.19 2.44 9.93
C LEU A 170 -4.67 2.43 10.10
N GLY A 171 -4.21 2.22 11.33
CA GLY A 171 -2.80 2.37 11.68
C GLY A 171 -1.88 1.42 10.93
N SER A 172 -0.73 1.92 10.49
CA SER A 172 0.36 1.12 9.90
C SER A 172 1.21 0.43 10.98
N SER A 173 2.07 -0.49 10.55
CA SER A 173 3.03 -1.20 11.41
C SER A 173 4.43 -0.57 11.38
N GLY A 174 4.62 0.50 10.61
CA GLY A 174 5.91 1.10 10.29
C GLY A 174 5.91 1.63 8.87
N LEU A 175 7.05 1.55 8.17
CA LEU A 175 7.19 2.04 6.79
C LEU A 175 6.39 1.22 5.75
N HIS A 176 5.89 0.04 6.14
CA HIS A 176 5.29 -0.95 5.24
C HIS A 176 6.29 -1.41 4.17
N SER A 177 6.02 -1.21 2.88
CA SER A 177 6.93 -1.56 1.78
C SER A 177 7.35 -0.36 0.92
N ASN A 178 7.28 0.86 1.45
CA ASN A 178 7.54 2.09 0.70
C ASN A 178 8.55 3.02 1.41
N GLY A 179 9.28 3.84 0.62
CA GLY A 179 10.26 4.79 1.15
C GLY A 179 11.61 4.20 1.58
N TYR A 180 11.85 2.90 1.31
CA TYR A 180 13.04 2.18 1.79
C TYR A 180 14.36 2.67 1.18
N THR A 181 14.33 3.21 -0.03
CA THR A 181 15.53 3.78 -0.67
C THR A 181 16.09 4.95 0.15
N LEU A 182 15.23 5.87 0.61
CA LEU A 182 15.63 6.97 1.48
C LEU A 182 15.99 6.44 2.88
N ALA A 183 15.11 5.62 3.47
CA ALA A 183 15.28 5.13 4.83
C ALA A 183 16.60 4.37 5.03
N ARG A 184 17.01 3.53 4.07
CA ARG A 184 18.30 2.82 4.08
C ARG A 184 19.51 3.76 4.02
N LYS A 185 19.39 4.89 3.33
CA LYS A 185 20.50 5.84 3.14
C LYS A 185 20.76 6.66 4.40
N VAL A 186 19.70 7.05 5.11
CA VAL A 186 19.81 8.06 6.18
C VAL A 186 19.72 7.46 7.58
N LEU A 187 19.07 6.30 7.74
CA LEU A 187 18.92 5.68 9.05
C LEU A 187 19.94 4.54 9.26
N PRO A 188 20.74 4.58 10.36
CA PRO A 188 21.69 3.52 10.66
C PRO A 188 21.04 2.15 10.84
N MET A 189 21.50 1.16 10.06
CA MET A 189 20.94 -0.20 10.05
C MET A 189 20.94 -0.85 11.44
N LYS A 190 22.02 -0.68 12.21
CA LYS A 190 22.16 -1.21 13.59
C LYS A 190 21.02 -0.79 14.52
N LYS A 191 20.52 0.45 14.37
CA LYS A 191 19.47 1.01 15.23
C LYS A 191 18.06 0.76 14.67
N TRP A 192 17.90 0.89 13.36
CA TRP A 192 16.57 0.95 12.73
C TRP A 192 16.18 -0.28 11.92
N GLY A 193 17.12 -1.13 11.53
CA GLY A 193 16.88 -2.24 10.60
C GLY A 193 15.79 -3.21 11.07
N LYS A 194 15.76 -3.58 12.36
CA LYS A 194 14.68 -4.42 12.91
C LYS A 194 13.29 -3.76 12.79
N LYS A 195 13.21 -2.44 12.99
CA LYS A 195 11.95 -1.67 12.85
C LYS A 195 11.56 -1.51 11.37
N MET A 196 12.54 -1.38 10.48
CA MET A 196 12.32 -1.39 9.03
C MET A 196 11.82 -2.75 8.54
N LEU A 197 12.10 -3.87 9.21
CA LEU A 197 11.56 -5.18 8.85
C LEU A 197 10.21 -5.52 9.47
N ALA A 198 9.55 -4.57 10.16
CA ALA A 198 8.16 -4.78 10.58
C ALA A 198 7.30 -5.10 9.33
N PRO A 199 6.56 -6.23 9.30
CA PRO A 199 5.79 -6.61 8.13
C PRO A 199 4.64 -5.64 7.89
N THR A 200 4.32 -5.42 6.61
CA THR A 200 3.18 -4.63 6.17
C THR A 200 1.90 -5.22 6.74
N LYS A 201 1.03 -4.36 7.24
CA LYS A 201 -0.21 -4.80 7.88
C LYS A 201 -1.23 -5.18 6.82
N ILE A 202 -1.86 -6.35 6.99
CA ILE A 202 -2.95 -6.82 6.13
C ILE A 202 -4.29 -6.32 6.70
N TYR A 203 -5.08 -5.62 5.88
CA TYR A 203 -6.35 -5.01 6.31
C TYR A 203 -7.61 -5.75 5.82
N VAL A 204 -7.44 -6.92 5.19
CA VAL A 204 -8.53 -7.66 4.52
C VAL A 204 -9.75 -7.88 5.43
N LYS A 205 -9.57 -8.58 6.56
CA LYS A 205 -10.66 -8.93 7.48
C LYS A 205 -11.42 -7.72 8.03
N PRO A 206 -10.76 -6.68 8.60
CA PRO A 206 -11.47 -5.51 9.10
C PRO A 206 -12.18 -4.74 7.99
N VAL A 207 -11.55 -4.55 6.83
CA VAL A 207 -12.13 -3.75 5.73
C VAL A 207 -13.33 -4.45 5.12
N LEU A 208 -13.27 -5.77 4.87
CA LEU A 208 -14.42 -6.52 4.37
C LEU A 208 -15.59 -6.50 5.37
N GLU A 209 -15.31 -6.53 6.68
CA GLU A 209 -16.37 -6.35 7.69
C GLU A 209 -16.95 -4.93 7.68
N MET A 210 -16.14 -3.89 7.49
CA MET A 210 -16.59 -2.50 7.34
C MET A 210 -17.49 -2.32 6.12
N ILE A 211 -17.09 -2.87 4.97
CA ILE A 211 -17.87 -2.82 3.72
C ILE A 211 -19.23 -3.48 3.91
N ARG A 212 -19.28 -4.62 4.60
CA ARG A 212 -20.54 -5.36 4.83
C ARG A 212 -21.48 -4.66 5.83
N LYS A 213 -20.93 -3.97 6.84
CA LYS A 213 -21.71 -3.45 7.97
C LYS A 213 -21.96 -1.95 7.95
N SER A 214 -21.30 -1.22 7.07
CA SER A 214 -21.33 0.23 7.03
C SER A 214 -21.30 0.75 5.60
N LYS A 215 -21.77 1.98 5.42
CA LYS A 215 -21.70 2.66 4.12
C LYS A 215 -20.30 3.22 3.88
N VAL A 216 -19.45 2.44 3.22
CA VAL A 216 -18.11 2.89 2.81
C VAL A 216 -18.18 3.61 1.46
N HIS A 217 -17.71 4.86 1.42
CA HIS A 217 -17.69 5.66 0.19
C HIS A 217 -16.37 5.54 -0.57
N GLY A 218 -15.25 5.37 0.14
CA GLY A 218 -13.94 5.20 -0.47
C GLY A 218 -12.92 4.55 0.47
N LEU A 219 -11.90 3.92 -0.13
CA LEU A 219 -10.81 3.23 0.56
C LEU A 219 -9.50 3.55 -0.15
N ALA A 220 -8.52 4.06 0.59
CA ALA A 220 -7.21 4.38 0.05
C ALA A 220 -6.10 3.66 0.81
N HIS A 221 -5.38 2.76 0.12
CA HIS A 221 -4.16 2.15 0.64
C HIS A 221 -2.99 3.13 0.52
N ILE A 222 -2.41 3.50 1.67
CA ILE A 222 -1.37 4.53 1.78
C ILE A 222 0.01 3.89 1.60
N THR A 223 0.42 3.78 0.33
CA THR A 223 1.74 3.26 -0.09
C THR A 223 2.57 4.35 -0.76
N GLY A 224 3.25 4.11 -1.88
CA GLY A 224 4.06 5.13 -2.57
C GLY A 224 3.24 6.34 -3.00
N GLY A 225 3.74 7.55 -2.75
CA GLY A 225 2.96 8.80 -2.88
C GLY A 225 2.07 9.12 -1.67
N ALA A 226 1.97 8.20 -0.71
CA ALA A 226 1.32 8.34 0.58
C ALA A 226 -0.05 9.06 0.49
N PHE A 227 -0.24 10.19 1.17
CA PHE A 227 -1.55 10.85 1.27
C PHE A 227 -2.00 11.49 -0.06
N SER A 228 -1.09 11.74 -1.00
CA SER A 228 -1.48 12.21 -2.34
C SER A 228 -2.37 11.18 -3.08
N LYS A 229 -2.34 9.91 -2.67
CA LYS A 229 -3.23 8.86 -3.21
C LYS A 229 -4.71 9.10 -2.92
N LEU A 230 -5.07 9.94 -1.96
CA LEU A 230 -6.47 10.29 -1.71
C LEU A 230 -7.14 10.92 -2.94
N THR A 231 -6.37 11.62 -3.79
CA THR A 231 -6.86 12.14 -5.07
C THR A 231 -7.34 11.07 -6.05
N ARG A 232 -6.95 9.80 -5.87
CA ARG A 232 -7.45 8.66 -6.66
C ARG A 232 -8.92 8.37 -6.38
N LEU A 233 -9.40 8.68 -5.17
CA LEU A 233 -10.78 8.43 -4.76
C LEU A 233 -11.76 9.39 -5.42
N ASN A 234 -11.40 10.67 -5.52
CA ASN A 234 -12.26 11.67 -6.12
C ASN A 234 -11.45 12.89 -6.59
N LYS A 235 -11.50 13.19 -7.89
CA LYS A 235 -10.80 14.35 -8.49
C LYS A 235 -11.56 15.68 -8.36
N LYS A 236 -12.81 15.64 -7.88
CA LYS A 236 -13.70 16.82 -7.81
C LYS A 236 -13.79 17.42 -6.42
N LEU A 237 -13.38 16.69 -5.40
CA LEU A 237 -13.37 17.09 -3.99
C LEU A 237 -11.93 17.11 -3.47
N GLY A 238 -11.73 17.63 -2.27
CA GLY A 238 -10.47 17.50 -1.56
C GLY A 238 -10.59 16.79 -0.23
N PHE A 239 -9.43 16.57 0.36
CA PHE A 239 -9.24 15.77 1.56
C PHE A 239 -8.41 16.60 2.53
N PHE A 240 -9.02 17.02 3.63
CA PHE A 240 -8.40 17.83 4.67
C PHE A 240 -8.03 16.94 5.86
N ILE A 241 -6.77 17.01 6.29
CA ILE A 241 -6.20 16.17 7.35
C ILE A 241 -5.74 17.10 8.47
N ASP A 242 -6.61 17.35 9.44
CA ASP A 242 -6.39 18.25 10.57
C ASP A 242 -6.02 17.52 11.87
N ASN A 243 -6.19 16.20 11.92
CA ASN A 243 -5.82 15.37 13.07
C ASN A 243 -4.96 14.16 12.64
N PRO A 244 -3.79 14.37 12.01
CA PRO A 244 -2.95 13.28 11.54
C PRO A 244 -2.53 12.35 12.69
N VAL A 245 -2.30 11.07 12.36
CA VAL A 245 -1.82 10.09 13.33
C VAL A 245 -0.44 10.51 13.83
N ARG A 246 -0.22 10.45 15.16
CA ARG A 246 1.10 10.70 15.74
C ARG A 246 2.12 9.70 15.17
N PRO A 247 3.17 10.15 14.47
CA PRO A 247 4.10 9.24 13.83
C PRO A 247 4.89 8.42 14.84
N ALA A 248 5.15 7.15 14.51
CA ALA A 248 6.07 6.30 15.26
C ALA A 248 7.52 6.86 15.20
N PRO A 249 8.40 6.53 16.17
CA PRO A 249 9.74 7.12 16.26
C PRO A 249 10.61 6.99 15.01
N ILE A 250 10.37 5.98 14.15
CA ILE A 250 11.11 5.82 12.90
C ILE A 250 10.84 6.95 11.91
N PHE A 251 9.61 7.50 11.89
CA PHE A 251 9.28 8.63 11.03
C PHE A 251 9.91 9.92 11.55
N ASN A 252 9.96 10.12 12.87
CA ASN A 252 10.65 11.28 13.46
C ASN A 252 12.14 11.28 13.09
N ALA A 253 12.78 10.11 13.13
CA ALA A 253 14.18 9.99 12.70
C ALA A 253 14.39 10.24 11.19
N LEU A 254 13.37 10.03 10.36
CA LEU A 254 13.43 10.38 8.93
C LEU A 254 13.21 11.87 8.69
N TRP A 255 12.49 12.54 9.60
CA TRP A 255 12.16 13.96 9.51
C TRP A 255 13.42 14.84 9.47
N ASP A 256 14.46 14.46 10.20
CA ASP A 256 15.75 15.17 10.24
C ASP A 256 16.51 15.12 8.91
N HIS A 257 16.03 14.35 7.93
CA HIS A 257 16.73 14.03 6.67
C HIS A 257 15.92 14.34 5.41
N VAL A 258 14.81 15.07 5.53
CA VAL A 258 13.96 15.51 4.41
C VAL A 258 13.82 17.02 4.40
N GLU A 259 13.47 17.58 3.25
CA GLU A 259 13.43 19.03 3.05
C GLU A 259 12.28 19.70 3.83
N ASP A 260 11.11 19.08 3.85
CA ASP A 260 9.90 19.63 4.47
C ASP A 260 8.90 18.55 4.90
N GLU A 261 7.90 18.96 5.69
CA GLU A 261 6.79 18.10 6.13
C GLU A 261 6.02 17.51 4.93
N LYS A 262 5.86 18.30 3.87
CA LYS A 262 5.20 17.87 2.64
C LYS A 262 5.89 16.66 2.02
N HIS A 263 7.22 16.58 2.06
CA HIS A 263 7.99 15.43 1.59
C HIS A 263 7.71 14.20 2.45
N MET A 264 7.60 14.35 3.77
CA MET A 264 7.24 13.25 4.67
C MET A 264 5.88 12.64 4.29
N TYR A 265 4.85 13.47 4.18
CA TYR A 265 3.49 13.00 3.88
C TYR A 265 3.25 12.59 2.41
N ARG A 266 4.23 12.82 1.52
CA ARG A 266 4.25 12.31 0.15
C ARG A 266 5.04 11.02 -0.01
N THR A 267 6.01 10.78 0.86
CA THR A 267 6.91 9.61 0.76
C THR A 267 6.49 8.49 1.70
N PHE A 268 6.06 8.85 2.92
CA PHE A 268 5.81 7.92 4.00
C PHE A 268 4.35 7.94 4.45
N ASN A 269 3.89 6.79 4.96
CA ASN A 269 2.51 6.62 5.41
C ASN A 269 2.20 7.31 6.76
N MET A 270 3.23 7.84 7.45
CA MET A 270 3.13 8.60 8.71
C MET A 270 2.33 7.90 9.82
N GLY A 271 2.30 6.58 9.84
CA GLY A 271 1.53 5.80 10.82
C GLY A 271 0.12 5.41 10.35
N THR A 272 -0.30 5.80 9.14
CA THR A 272 -1.60 5.47 8.54
C THR A 272 -1.39 4.55 7.35
N GLY A 273 -1.78 3.28 7.44
CA GLY A 273 -1.64 2.34 6.32
C GLY A 273 -2.82 2.36 5.35
N MET A 274 -4.01 2.69 5.83
CA MET A 274 -5.20 2.82 4.98
C MET A 274 -6.11 3.95 5.49
N VAL A 275 -6.81 4.62 4.59
CA VAL A 275 -7.85 5.60 4.92
C VAL A 275 -9.20 5.11 4.41
N VAL A 276 -10.22 5.21 5.26
CA VAL A 276 -11.62 4.88 4.97
C VAL A 276 -12.43 6.18 4.96
N ALA A 277 -13.04 6.51 3.82
CA ALA A 277 -13.95 7.64 3.70
C ALA A 277 -15.39 7.16 3.87
N VAL A 278 -16.11 7.71 4.86
CA VAL A 278 -17.48 7.31 5.20
C VAL A 278 -18.34 8.53 5.56
N PRO A 279 -19.68 8.45 5.45
CA PRO A 279 -20.56 9.45 6.07
C PRO A 279 -20.26 9.59 7.56
N ALA A 280 -20.34 10.80 8.12
CA ALA A 280 -20.08 11.06 9.54
C ALA A 280 -20.83 10.09 10.49
N LYS A 281 -22.08 9.74 10.17
CA LYS A 281 -22.87 8.78 10.97
C LYS A 281 -22.30 7.35 11.06
N GLU A 282 -21.42 6.96 10.14
CA GLU A 282 -20.80 5.62 10.11
C GLU A 282 -19.51 5.55 10.94
N GLU A 283 -18.97 6.70 11.39
CA GLU A 283 -17.69 6.80 12.09
C GLU A 283 -17.56 5.80 13.25
N SER A 284 -18.53 5.82 14.16
CA SER A 284 -18.55 4.94 15.34
C SER A 284 -18.55 3.46 14.97
N SER A 285 -19.18 3.09 13.85
CA SER A 285 -19.20 1.71 13.36
C SER A 285 -17.81 1.30 12.85
N ILE A 286 -17.15 2.16 12.07
CA ILE A 286 -15.80 1.91 11.56
C ILE A 286 -14.80 1.77 12.70
N LEU A 287 -14.80 2.69 13.68
CA LEU A 287 -13.91 2.64 14.83
C LEU A 287 -14.12 1.37 15.67
N ARG A 288 -15.38 0.96 15.89
CA ARG A 288 -15.72 -0.27 16.61
C ARG A 288 -15.21 -1.53 15.88
N ILE A 289 -15.37 -1.60 14.55
CA ILE A 289 -14.87 -2.73 13.75
C ILE A 289 -13.34 -2.77 13.79
N ALA A 290 -12.67 -1.62 13.64
CA ALA A 290 -11.22 -1.54 13.76
C ALA A 290 -10.73 -2.05 15.13
N LYS A 291 -11.36 -1.60 16.22
CA LYS A 291 -11.07 -2.05 17.59
C LYS A 291 -11.25 -3.57 17.75
N LYS A 292 -12.35 -4.13 17.24
CA LYS A 292 -12.62 -5.58 17.25
C LYS A 292 -11.49 -6.38 16.59
N HIS A 293 -10.96 -5.89 15.48
CA HIS A 293 -9.83 -6.50 14.75
C HIS A 293 -8.45 -6.07 15.25
N LYS A 294 -8.36 -5.40 16.41
CA LYS A 294 -7.10 -4.92 17.01
C LYS A 294 -6.31 -4.01 16.04
N VAL A 295 -7.01 -3.21 15.26
CA VAL A 295 -6.45 -2.17 14.41
C VAL A 295 -6.67 -0.82 15.08
N LYS A 296 -5.58 -0.10 15.38
CA LYS A 296 -5.67 1.30 15.82
C LYS A 296 -6.32 2.12 14.71
N ALA A 297 -7.32 2.92 15.06
CA ALA A 297 -8.01 3.78 14.11
C ALA A 297 -8.43 5.08 14.80
N GLN A 298 -8.44 6.17 14.05
CA GLN A 298 -8.93 7.47 14.50
C GLN A 298 -9.47 8.26 13.31
N VAL A 299 -10.36 9.22 13.56
CA VAL A 299 -10.68 10.24 12.57
C VAL A 299 -9.48 11.16 12.41
N ILE A 300 -9.05 11.35 11.17
CA ILE A 300 -7.89 12.17 10.81
C ILE A 300 -8.26 13.45 10.07
N GLY A 301 -9.54 13.59 9.69
CA GLY A 301 -10.07 14.77 9.03
C GLY A 301 -11.31 14.48 8.21
N SER A 302 -11.54 15.24 7.14
CA SER A 302 -12.79 15.20 6.38
C SER A 302 -12.61 15.52 4.89
N VAL A 303 -13.64 15.23 4.12
CA VAL A 303 -13.73 15.59 2.70
C VAL A 303 -14.30 16.99 2.57
N ILE A 304 -13.62 17.83 1.80
CA ILE A 304 -13.97 19.24 1.56
C ILE A 304 -14.27 19.52 0.08
N LYS A 305 -14.89 20.67 -0.22
CA LYS A 305 -15.17 21.09 -1.61
C LYS A 305 -13.92 21.50 -2.38
N GLU A 306 -12.96 22.14 -1.70
CA GLU A 306 -11.73 22.60 -2.34
C GLU A 306 -10.90 21.41 -2.79
N LYS A 307 -10.49 21.37 -4.07
CA LYS A 307 -9.78 20.22 -4.65
C LYS A 307 -8.33 20.17 -4.18
N GLY A 308 -7.92 19.02 -3.67
CA GLY A 308 -6.55 18.74 -3.30
C GLY A 308 -6.46 17.86 -2.06
N VAL A 309 -5.25 17.67 -1.56
CA VAL A 309 -5.03 17.03 -0.26
C VAL A 309 -4.29 18.02 0.61
N TYR A 310 -4.82 18.33 1.78
CA TYR A 310 -4.34 19.41 2.63
C TYR A 310 -4.11 18.91 4.05
N LEU A 311 -3.04 19.37 4.68
CA LEU A 311 -2.84 19.26 6.13
C LEU A 311 -3.54 20.42 6.87
N GLY A 312 -3.72 20.28 8.18
CA GLY A 312 -4.38 21.26 9.04
C GLY A 312 -3.76 22.67 9.05
N ASP A 313 -2.47 22.77 8.71
CA ASP A 313 -1.72 24.02 8.56
C ASP A 313 -1.90 24.68 7.17
N GLY A 314 -2.69 24.07 6.27
CA GLY A 314 -2.87 24.50 4.89
C GLY A 314 -1.87 23.91 3.89
N THR A 315 -0.90 23.10 4.34
CA THR A 315 0.10 22.49 3.46
C THR A 315 -0.56 21.53 2.45
N ARG A 316 -0.40 21.85 1.15
CA ARG A 316 -0.95 21.03 0.06
C ARG A 316 -0.02 19.88 -0.35
N LEU A 317 -0.53 18.65 -0.27
CA LEU A 317 0.18 17.38 -0.45
C LEU A 317 0.04 16.75 -1.84
N ASP A 318 -0.99 17.03 -2.62
CA ASP A 318 -1.09 16.51 -3.99
C ASP A 318 -0.20 17.27 -4.97
N TYR A 319 0.26 16.59 -6.03
CA TYR A 319 0.96 17.27 -7.13
C TYR A 319 -0.08 18.03 -7.95
N GLN A 320 0.12 19.35 -8.13
CA GLN A 320 -0.57 20.07 -9.19
C GLN A 320 -0.12 19.46 -10.52
N LEU A 321 -1.07 18.89 -11.25
CA LEU A 321 -0.93 18.52 -12.66
C LEU A 321 -1.50 19.67 -13.49
#